data_AF-A0A7J8X5H5-F1
#
_entry.id   AF-A0A7J8X5H5-F1
#
_cell.length_a   1.000
_cell.length_b   1.000
_cell.length_c   1.000
_cell.angle_alpha   90.00
_cell.angle_beta   90.00
_cell.angle_gamma   90.00
#
_symmetry.space_group_name_H-M   'P 1'
#
loop_
_entity.id
_entity.type
_entity.pdbx_description
1 polymer ?
#
loop_
_entity_poly.entity_id
_entity_poly.type
_entity_poly.pdbx_seq_one_letter_code
_entity_poly.pdbx_strand_id
1 'polypeptide(L)'
;MGISGNPSQLTGTISAEIWDSLERILERGSSGSYQFGCFLVMNPNISISISSALRYWGCAIQADTQVGGAFAIPTPHLDVESVENLKKNLYPLPFACIPNLAVDSPQDWNAIMMNNSVEGARGLLSLPASQKVSSVIFDTAKKTATLLMPGFEKSEIKLYQYRGGSELLVEAGDQRRVISLPPQMQGKVGGAKFIERSLVITIR
;
A
#
# COMPACT_ATOMS: atom_id res chain seq x y z
N MET A 1 -56.45 -23.17 31.58
CA MET A 1 -55.06 -22.68 31.58
C MET A 1 -54.23 -23.64 30.73
N GLY A 2 -53.95 -23.27 29.48
CA GLY A 2 -53.00 -23.98 28.62
C GLY A 2 -51.88 -23.00 28.31
N ILE A 3 -50.69 -23.24 28.85
CA ILE A 3 -49.53 -22.38 28.67
C ILE A 3 -48.96 -22.72 27.29
N SER A 4 -49.31 -21.92 26.28
CA SER A 4 -48.70 -21.97 24.96
C SER A 4 -47.26 -21.48 25.09
N GLY A 5 -46.32 -22.42 25.30
CA GLY A 5 -44.90 -22.14 25.18
C GLY A 5 -44.60 -21.76 23.73
N ASN A 6 -44.23 -20.50 23.51
CA ASN A 6 -43.62 -20.08 22.24
C ASN A 6 -42.36 -20.95 22.03
N PRO A 7 -42.24 -21.71 20.93
CA PRO A 7 -40.96 -22.30 20.58
C PRO A 7 -40.05 -21.12 20.26
N SER A 8 -38.99 -20.97 21.05
CA SER A 8 -37.90 -20.05 20.77
C SER A 8 -37.46 -20.26 19.32
N GLN A 9 -37.68 -19.27 18.48
CA GLN A 9 -37.04 -19.15 17.16
C GLN A 9 -35.55 -18.85 17.36
N LEU A 10 -34.82 -19.82 17.91
CA LEU A 10 -33.40 -19.95 17.65
C LEU A 10 -33.34 -20.69 16.33
N THR A 11 -33.45 -19.94 15.23
CA THR A 11 -32.98 -20.41 13.92
C THR A 11 -31.54 -20.82 14.12
N GLY A 12 -31.30 -22.13 14.23
CA GLY A 12 -29.97 -22.70 14.20
C GLY A 12 -29.39 -22.44 12.82
N THR A 13 -28.81 -21.25 12.64
CA THR A 13 -28.00 -20.93 11.47
C THR A 13 -26.95 -22.02 11.41
N ILE A 14 -27.04 -22.87 10.39
CA ILE A 14 -26.18 -24.04 10.23
C ILE A 14 -24.76 -23.48 10.15
N SER A 15 -23.78 -24.08 10.82
CA SER A 15 -22.42 -23.53 10.91
C SER A 15 -21.83 -23.15 9.55
N ALA A 16 -22.20 -23.85 8.48
CA ALA A 16 -21.83 -23.54 7.10
C ALA A 16 -22.31 -22.16 6.64
N GLU A 17 -23.55 -21.77 6.91
CA GLU A 17 -24.10 -20.47 6.51
C GLU A 17 -23.38 -19.31 7.21
N ILE A 18 -22.93 -19.53 8.45
CA ILE A 18 -22.11 -18.55 9.19
C ILE A 18 -20.75 -18.38 8.51
N TRP A 19 -20.11 -19.48 8.10
CA TRP A 19 -18.83 -19.45 7.38
C TRP A 19 -18.96 -18.77 6.01
N ASP A 20 -19.99 -19.11 5.23
CA ASP A 20 -20.25 -18.50 3.93
C ASP A 20 -20.52 -17.00 4.05
N SER A 21 -21.27 -16.60 5.08
CA SER A 21 -21.53 -15.18 5.36
C SER A 21 -20.25 -14.43 5.73
N LEU A 22 -19.39 -15.03 6.56
CA LEU A 22 -18.10 -14.46 6.95
C LEU A 22 -17.19 -14.30 5.72
N GLU A 23 -17.06 -15.33 4.89
CA GLU A 23 -16.25 -15.31 3.67
C GLU A 23 -16.73 -14.20 2.73
N ARG A 24 -18.04 -14.10 2.49
CA ARG A 24 -18.61 -13.03 1.66
C ARG A 24 -18.35 -11.63 2.22
N ILE A 25 -18.38 -11.44 3.53
CA ILE A 25 -18.06 -10.15 4.16
C ILE A 25 -16.57 -9.82 3.95
N LEU A 26 -15.68 -10.79 4.14
CA LEU A 26 -14.25 -10.62 3.95
C LEU A 26 -13.88 -10.36 2.49
N GLU A 27 -14.47 -11.10 1.55
CA GLU A 27 -14.32 -10.88 0.10
C GLU A 27 -14.81 -9.49 -0.31
N ARG A 28 -15.94 -9.04 0.24
CA ARG A 28 -16.45 -7.69 -0.02
C ARG A 28 -15.52 -6.61 0.56
N GLY A 29 -14.92 -6.87 1.72
CA GLY A 29 -13.93 -5.97 2.32
C GLY A 29 -12.63 -5.90 1.53
N SER A 30 -12.13 -7.05 1.04
CA SER A 30 -10.86 -7.14 0.31
C SER A 30 -10.95 -6.63 -1.13
N SER A 31 -12.08 -6.83 -1.81
CA SER A 31 -12.32 -6.34 -3.17
C SER A 31 -12.37 -4.80 -3.29
N GLY A 32 -12.45 -4.10 -2.15
CA GLY A 32 -12.52 -2.65 -2.05
C GLY A 32 -11.18 -1.90 -2.15
N SER A 33 -10.07 -2.54 -2.53
CA SER A 33 -8.74 -1.89 -2.61
C SER A 33 -8.70 -0.64 -3.51
N TYR A 34 -9.68 -0.48 -4.41
CA TYR A 34 -9.83 0.72 -5.24
C TYR A 34 -10.54 1.90 -4.56
N GLN A 35 -11.27 1.67 -3.47
CA GLN A 35 -12.04 2.70 -2.73
C GLN A 35 -11.30 3.27 -1.51
N PHE A 36 -10.30 2.54 -0.98
CA PHE A 36 -9.52 2.96 0.17
C PHE A 36 -8.07 3.23 -0.24
N GLY A 37 -7.52 4.34 0.25
CA GLY A 37 -6.12 4.70 0.06
C GLY A 37 -5.56 5.29 1.35
N CYS A 38 -4.26 5.14 1.55
CA CYS A 38 -3.56 5.74 2.68
C CYS A 38 -2.45 6.69 2.20
N PHE A 39 -2.02 7.57 3.09
CA PHE A 39 -0.88 8.44 2.88
C PHE A 39 0.15 8.17 3.98
N LEU A 40 1.42 8.23 3.61
CA LEU A 40 2.51 8.20 4.58
C LEU A 40 2.68 9.59 5.18
N VAL A 41 3.00 9.67 6.46
CA VAL A 41 3.40 10.92 7.11
C VAL A 41 4.73 10.66 7.80
N MET A 42 5.70 11.56 7.61
CA MET A 42 7.04 11.40 8.17
C MET A 42 7.66 12.72 8.59
N ASN A 43 8.61 12.64 9.53
CA ASN A 43 9.51 13.73 9.84
C ASN A 43 10.83 13.53 9.06
N PRO A 44 11.13 14.38 8.07
CA PRO A 44 12.30 14.23 7.20
C PRO A 44 13.65 14.44 7.91
N ASN A 45 13.69 15.07 9.09
CA ASN A 45 14.94 15.21 9.86
C ASN A 45 15.30 13.94 10.64
N ILE A 46 14.33 13.05 10.81
CA ILE A 46 14.49 11.85 11.63
C ILE A 46 14.66 10.68 10.67
N SER A 47 15.90 10.21 10.51
CA SER A 47 16.22 9.10 9.60
C SER A 47 15.33 7.87 9.85
N ILE A 48 15.09 7.51 11.11
CA ILE A 48 14.21 6.38 11.46
C ILE A 48 12.76 6.62 11.01
N SER A 49 12.27 7.86 11.00
CA SER A 49 10.93 8.18 10.50
C SER A 49 10.82 7.97 8.99
N ILE A 50 11.85 8.33 8.22
CA ILE A 50 11.90 8.07 6.78
C ILE A 50 11.97 6.56 6.51
N SER A 51 12.88 5.85 7.19
CA SER A 51 13.01 4.39 7.04
C SER A 51 11.73 3.66 7.42
N SER A 52 11.04 4.11 8.47
CA SER A 52 9.74 3.56 8.88
C SER A 52 8.65 3.82 7.84
N ALA A 53 8.59 5.02 7.27
CA ALA A 53 7.64 5.33 6.20
C ALA A 53 7.86 4.46 4.96
N LEU A 54 9.12 4.26 4.55
CA LEU A 54 9.47 3.36 3.45
C LEU A 54 9.09 1.90 3.78
N ARG A 55 9.36 1.44 5.01
CA ARG A 55 8.98 0.10 5.47
C ARG A 55 7.46 -0.09 5.43
N TYR A 56 6.69 0.86 5.96
CA TYR A 56 5.23 0.82 5.92
C TYR A 56 4.68 0.86 4.51
N TRP A 57 5.31 1.59 3.60
CA TRP A 57 4.94 1.57 2.19
C TRP A 57 5.09 0.17 1.59
N GLY A 58 6.22 -0.50 1.84
CA GLY A 58 6.45 -1.87 1.41
C GLY A 58 5.41 -2.84 1.98
N CYS A 59 5.13 -2.74 3.28
CA CYS A 59 4.11 -3.56 3.93
C CYS A 59 2.71 -3.30 3.35
N ALA A 60 2.33 -2.05 3.09
CA ALA A 60 1.05 -1.71 2.47
C ALA A 60 0.94 -2.34 1.07
N ILE A 61 2.01 -2.28 0.27
CA ILE A 61 2.05 -2.94 -1.05
C ILE A 61 1.90 -4.47 -0.92
N GLN A 62 2.54 -5.10 0.07
CA GLN A 62 2.39 -6.54 0.31
C GLN A 62 0.98 -6.92 0.75
N ALA A 63 0.30 -6.03 1.48
CA ALA A 63 -1.11 -6.19 1.86
C ALA A 63 -2.10 -5.79 0.74
N ASP A 64 -1.63 -5.65 -0.51
CA ASP A 64 -2.44 -5.21 -1.66
C ASP A 64 -3.17 -3.87 -1.44
N THR A 65 -2.59 -3.02 -0.58
CA THR A 65 -3.14 -1.70 -0.22
C THR A 65 -2.42 -0.60 -0.98
N GLN A 66 -3.19 0.43 -1.35
CA GLN A 66 -2.67 1.55 -2.11
C GLN A 66 -2.21 2.69 -1.21
N VAL A 67 -0.96 3.13 -1.42
CA VAL A 67 -0.45 4.39 -0.89
C VAL A 67 -0.57 5.46 -1.98
N GLY A 68 -1.35 6.51 -1.72
CA GLY A 68 -1.62 7.59 -2.68
C GLY A 68 -0.52 8.66 -2.74
N GLY A 69 0.27 8.77 -1.69
CA GLY A 69 1.36 9.72 -1.60
C GLY A 69 2.00 9.76 -0.22
N ALA A 70 2.92 10.69 -0.05
CA ALA A 70 3.63 10.89 1.20
C ALA A 70 3.68 12.38 1.58
N PHE A 71 3.56 12.64 2.88
CA PHE A 71 3.68 13.96 3.48
C PHE A 71 4.90 14.05 4.39
N ALA A 72 5.70 15.10 4.20
CA ALA A 72 6.71 15.49 5.18
C ALA A 72 6.20 16.61 6.07
N ILE A 73 6.47 16.51 7.37
CA ILE A 73 6.32 17.62 8.32
C ILE A 73 7.62 18.44 8.26
N PRO A 74 7.62 19.63 7.64
CA PRO A 74 8.78 20.46 7.49
C PRO A 74 9.20 21.00 8.85
N THR A 75 10.50 21.13 9.02
CA THR A 75 11.10 21.84 10.16
C THR A 75 11.83 23.08 9.63
N PRO A 76 12.14 24.07 10.48
CA PRO A 76 12.81 25.31 10.07
C PRO A 76 14.17 25.10 9.37
N HIS A 77 14.75 23.91 9.49
CA HIS A 77 16.09 23.57 8.99
C HIS A 77 16.09 22.56 7.84
N LEU A 78 14.94 22.29 7.20
CA LEU A 78 14.97 21.46 6.00
C LEU A 78 15.71 22.16 4.87
N ASP A 79 16.86 21.59 4.51
CA ASP A 79 17.62 21.97 3.34
C ASP A 79 16.98 21.42 2.06
N VAL A 80 17.19 22.15 0.96
CA VAL A 80 16.66 21.79 -0.37
C VAL A 80 17.20 20.44 -0.84
N GLU A 81 18.44 20.10 -0.49
CA GLU A 81 19.07 18.83 -0.87
C GLU A 81 18.41 17.63 -0.18
N SER A 82 18.09 17.72 1.11
CA SER A 82 17.33 16.68 1.82
C SER A 82 15.95 16.46 1.23
N VAL A 83 15.25 17.52 0.78
CA VAL A 83 13.95 17.39 0.10
C VAL A 83 14.11 16.63 -1.23
N GLU A 84 15.12 16.98 -2.03
CA GLU A 84 15.38 16.31 -3.31
C GLU A 84 15.81 14.85 -3.12
N ASN A 85 16.62 14.56 -2.11
CA ASN A 85 16.97 13.18 -1.74
C ASN A 85 15.72 12.39 -1.31
N LEU A 86 14.83 13.01 -0.52
CA LEU A 86 13.58 12.38 -0.10
C LEU A 86 12.65 12.09 -1.28
N LYS A 87 12.52 13.01 -2.24
CA LYS A 87 11.78 12.77 -3.50
C LYS A 87 12.35 11.59 -4.27
N LYS A 88 13.69 11.48 -4.37
CA LYS A 88 14.34 10.32 -5.02
C LYS A 88 14.09 9.01 -4.27
N ASN A 89 14.05 9.05 -2.94
CA ASN A 89 13.76 7.88 -2.10
C ASN A 89 12.31 7.42 -2.21
N LEU A 90 11.38 8.36 -2.36
CA LEU A 90 9.96 8.09 -2.47
C LEU A 90 9.52 7.80 -3.90
N TYR A 91 10.31 8.14 -4.93
CA TYR A 91 9.95 7.83 -6.32
C TYR A 91 9.60 6.33 -6.50
N PRO A 92 8.46 6.00 -7.16
CA PRO A 92 7.55 6.88 -7.93
C PRO A 92 6.37 7.50 -7.15
N LEU A 93 6.34 7.39 -5.82
CA LEU A 93 5.26 7.92 -4.98
C LEU A 93 5.25 9.47 -4.98
N PRO A 94 4.08 10.11 -5.20
CA PRO A 94 3.94 11.55 -5.05
C PRO A 94 4.28 12.01 -3.62
N PHE A 95 4.90 13.18 -3.51
CA PHE A 95 5.39 13.72 -2.25
C PHE A 95 5.08 15.20 -2.13
N ALA A 96 4.65 15.63 -0.93
CA ALA A 96 4.44 17.03 -0.60
C ALA A 96 4.78 17.33 0.87
N CYS A 97 5.03 18.60 1.20
CA CYS A 97 5.15 19.03 2.59
C CYS A 97 3.79 19.51 3.13
N ILE A 98 3.52 19.27 4.41
CA ILE A 98 2.35 19.78 5.14
C ILE A 98 2.78 20.86 6.13
N PRO A 99 1.91 21.74 6.63
CA PRO A 99 2.34 22.76 7.60
C PRO A 99 2.72 22.12 8.94
N ASN A 100 3.73 22.68 9.61
CA ASN A 100 4.06 22.30 10.99
C ASN A 100 3.14 23.04 11.96
N LEU A 101 2.33 22.29 12.72
CA LEU A 101 1.35 22.83 13.65
C LEU A 101 1.94 22.82 15.06
N ALA A 102 2.00 23.99 15.70
CA ALA A 102 2.29 24.07 17.12
C ALA A 102 1.14 23.42 17.91
N VAL A 103 1.47 22.48 18.80
CA VAL A 103 0.47 21.77 19.62
C VAL A 103 -0.04 22.66 20.77
N ASP A 104 0.77 23.63 21.20
CA ASP A 104 0.56 24.37 22.45
C ASP A 104 -0.18 25.72 22.28
N SER A 105 -0.69 26.03 21.08
CA SER A 105 -1.37 27.30 20.80
C SER A 105 -2.61 27.10 19.92
N PRO A 106 -3.69 27.90 20.09
CA PRO A 106 -4.85 27.84 19.22
C PRO A 106 -4.47 28.02 17.74
N GLN A 107 -4.89 27.10 16.90
CA GLN A 107 -4.54 27.07 15.48
C GLN A 107 -5.55 27.87 14.67
N ASP A 108 -5.06 28.86 13.92
CA ASP A 108 -5.86 29.55 12.91
C ASP A 108 -5.91 28.70 11.62
N TRP A 109 -6.91 27.83 11.54
CA TRP A 109 -7.12 26.96 10.38
C TRP A 109 -7.32 27.73 9.08
N ASN A 110 -7.89 28.94 9.10
CA ASN A 110 -8.07 29.73 7.90
C ASN A 110 -6.71 30.24 7.40
N ALA A 111 -5.88 30.76 8.29
CA ALA A 111 -4.53 31.19 7.93
C ALA A 111 -3.68 30.01 7.42
N ILE A 112 -3.75 28.85 8.08
CA ILE A 112 -3.06 27.63 7.65
C ILE A 112 -3.55 27.18 6.27
N MET A 113 -4.87 27.15 6.06
CA MET A 113 -5.49 26.76 4.80
C MET A 113 -5.41 27.85 3.71
N MET A 114 -4.88 29.04 3.96
CA MET A 114 -4.59 30.04 2.91
C MET A 114 -3.09 30.14 2.61
N ASN A 115 -2.25 29.41 3.35
CA ASN A 115 -0.81 29.46 3.17
C ASN A 115 -0.37 28.66 1.93
N ASN A 116 0.51 29.27 1.11
CA ASN A 116 1.09 28.67 -0.10
C ASN A 116 1.91 27.40 0.19
N SER A 117 2.45 27.25 1.40
CA SER A 117 3.17 26.03 1.82
C SER A 117 2.31 24.75 1.77
N VAL A 118 0.98 24.88 1.75
CA VAL A 118 0.01 23.77 1.70
C VAL A 118 -0.43 23.45 0.27
N GLU A 119 -0.01 24.24 -0.73
CA GLU A 119 -0.43 24.06 -2.13
C GLU A 119 -0.05 22.67 -2.67
N GLY A 120 1.18 22.22 -2.41
CA GLY A 120 1.63 20.88 -2.80
C GLY A 120 0.80 19.77 -2.13
N ALA A 121 0.45 19.94 -0.86
CA ALA A 121 -0.37 18.96 -0.15
C ALA A 121 -1.80 18.91 -0.69
N ARG A 122 -2.39 20.06 -1.01
CA ARG A 122 -3.70 20.13 -1.69
C ARG A 122 -3.69 19.50 -3.06
N GLY A 123 -2.66 19.77 -3.86
CA GLY A 123 -2.51 19.15 -5.17
C GLY A 123 -2.47 17.63 -5.03
N LEU A 124 -1.71 17.12 -4.07
CA LEU A 124 -1.57 15.68 -3.82
C LEU A 124 -2.88 15.03 -3.33
N LEU A 125 -3.66 15.69 -2.48
CA LEU A 125 -4.98 15.22 -2.04
C LEU A 125 -6.06 15.32 -3.14
N SER A 126 -5.88 16.22 -4.11
CA SER A 126 -6.81 16.41 -5.23
C SER A 126 -6.53 15.50 -6.42
N LEU A 127 -5.45 14.71 -6.35
CA LEU A 127 -5.07 13.79 -7.42
C LEU A 127 -6.18 12.76 -7.66
N PRO A 128 -6.60 12.57 -8.92
CA PRO A 128 -7.61 11.57 -9.21
C PRO A 128 -7.06 10.18 -8.92
N ALA A 129 -7.96 9.29 -8.51
CA ALA A 129 -7.71 7.87 -8.28
C ALA A 129 -7.21 7.09 -9.53
N SER A 130 -6.93 7.76 -10.65
CA SER A 130 -6.31 7.16 -11.84
C SER A 130 -4.79 7.32 -11.87
N GLN A 131 -4.22 8.30 -11.15
CA GLN A 131 -2.76 8.51 -11.07
C GLN A 131 -2.08 7.64 -10.00
N LYS A 132 -2.61 6.45 -9.75
CA LYS A 132 -2.12 5.54 -8.72
C LYS A 132 -0.81 4.91 -9.16
N VAL A 133 0.18 4.86 -8.27
CA VAL A 133 1.39 4.06 -8.48
C VAL A 133 0.99 2.58 -8.51
N SER A 134 1.20 1.91 -9.63
CA SER A 134 0.97 0.47 -9.72
C SER A 134 2.02 -0.27 -8.89
N SER A 135 1.57 -1.13 -7.97
CA SER A 135 2.48 -1.97 -7.20
C SER A 135 3.08 -3.11 -8.01
N VAL A 136 2.40 -3.52 -9.08
CA VAL A 136 2.82 -4.58 -10.01
C VAL A 136 2.63 -4.11 -11.44
N ILE A 137 3.67 -4.25 -12.26
CA ILE A 137 3.65 -3.92 -13.69
C ILE A 137 3.96 -5.19 -14.46
N PHE A 138 3.08 -5.54 -15.39
CA PHE A 138 3.26 -6.69 -16.27
C PHE A 138 3.65 -6.21 -17.67
N ASP A 139 4.77 -6.70 -18.18
CA ASP A 139 5.20 -6.54 -19.57
C ASP A 139 5.07 -7.91 -20.25
N THR A 140 3.98 -8.09 -20.98
CA THR A 140 3.64 -9.34 -21.68
C THR A 140 4.60 -9.62 -22.84
N ALA A 141 5.12 -8.59 -23.49
CA ALA A 141 6.05 -8.73 -24.61
C ALA A 141 7.40 -9.28 -24.14
N LYS A 142 7.89 -8.81 -22.99
CA LYS A 142 9.15 -9.28 -22.40
C LYS A 142 8.98 -10.45 -21.44
N LYS A 143 7.74 -10.88 -21.16
CA LYS A 143 7.39 -11.83 -20.10
C LYS A 143 8.02 -11.45 -18.76
N THR A 144 7.94 -10.17 -18.39
CA THR A 144 8.48 -9.68 -17.10
C THR A 144 7.39 -9.11 -16.20
N ALA A 145 7.42 -9.47 -14.92
CA ALA A 145 6.64 -8.84 -13.87
C ALA A 145 7.56 -8.01 -12.97
N THR A 146 7.24 -6.74 -12.78
CA THR A 146 7.99 -5.82 -11.92
C THR A 146 7.14 -5.48 -10.70
N LEU A 147 7.64 -5.81 -9.52
CA LEU A 147 6.96 -5.55 -8.25
C LEU A 147 7.71 -4.45 -7.51
N LEU A 148 7.02 -3.38 -7.16
CA LEU A 148 7.58 -2.32 -6.33
C LEU A 148 7.65 -2.79 -4.87
N MET A 149 8.84 -2.73 -4.26
CA MET A 149 9.12 -3.26 -2.92
C MET A 149 9.99 -2.27 -2.11
N PRO A 150 9.46 -1.08 -1.80
CA PRO A 150 10.18 -0.05 -1.06
C PRO A 150 10.36 -0.45 0.40
N GLY A 151 11.45 0.00 1.03
CA GLY A 151 11.71 -0.24 2.45
C GLY A 151 12.16 -1.66 2.81
N PHE A 152 12.34 -2.54 1.83
CA PHE A 152 12.88 -3.90 2.01
C PHE A 152 14.27 -4.03 1.42
N GLU A 153 15.11 -4.78 2.12
CA GLU A 153 16.37 -5.27 1.58
C GLU A 153 16.17 -6.57 0.80
N LYS A 154 17.09 -6.86 -0.12
CA LYS A 154 17.04 -8.09 -0.94
C LYS A 154 17.00 -9.36 -0.08
N SER A 155 17.67 -9.36 1.07
CA SER A 155 17.73 -10.47 2.02
C SER A 155 16.38 -10.79 2.67
N GLU A 156 15.48 -9.79 2.76
CA GLU A 156 14.17 -9.92 3.39
C GLU A 156 13.11 -10.46 2.42
N ILE A 157 13.42 -10.55 1.12
CA ILE A 157 12.46 -10.89 0.07
C ILE A 157 12.61 -12.35 -0.33
N LYS A 158 11.53 -13.11 -0.21
CA LYS A 158 11.45 -14.49 -0.72
C LYS A 158 10.42 -14.56 -1.84
N LEU A 159 10.78 -15.28 -2.90
CA LEU A 159 9.92 -15.49 -4.07
C LEU A 159 9.74 -16.99 -4.28
N TYR A 160 8.47 -17.39 -4.39
CA TYR A 160 8.07 -18.75 -4.68
C TYR A 160 7.13 -18.75 -5.90
N GLN A 161 7.10 -19.87 -6.61
CA GLN A 161 6.21 -20.09 -7.74
C GLN A 161 5.20 -21.18 -7.39
N TYR A 162 3.91 -20.91 -7.59
CA TYR A 162 2.82 -21.82 -7.28
C TYR A 162 2.00 -22.20 -8.52
N ARG A 163 1.13 -23.21 -8.35
CA ARG A 163 0.09 -23.64 -9.31
C ARG A 163 0.60 -23.82 -10.75
N GLY A 164 1.76 -24.44 -10.91
CA GLY A 164 2.33 -24.72 -12.23
C GLY A 164 2.83 -23.48 -12.98
N GLY A 165 3.00 -22.35 -12.30
CA GLY A 165 3.53 -21.13 -12.87
C GLY A 165 2.51 -20.08 -13.29
N SER A 166 1.27 -20.22 -12.81
CA SER A 166 0.24 -19.17 -12.93
C SER A 166 0.31 -18.12 -11.84
N GLU A 167 0.96 -18.41 -10.70
CA GLU A 167 1.00 -17.54 -9.53
C GLU A 167 2.41 -17.40 -8.97
N LEU A 168 2.71 -16.20 -8.47
CA LEU A 168 3.89 -15.88 -7.70
C LEU A 168 3.49 -15.59 -6.26
N LEU A 169 4.16 -16.23 -5.29
CA LEU A 169 4.04 -15.89 -3.89
C LEU A 169 5.29 -15.11 -3.47
N VAL A 170 5.09 -13.90 -2.99
CA VAL A 170 6.15 -13.05 -2.45
C VAL A 170 5.98 -12.96 -0.95
N GLU A 171 7.06 -13.20 -0.21
CA GLU A 171 7.12 -12.93 1.22
C GLU A 171 8.10 -11.78 1.49
N ALA A 172 7.61 -10.75 2.17
CA ALA A 172 8.43 -9.64 2.67
C ALA A 172 7.69 -8.90 3.80
N GLY A 173 8.43 -8.42 4.80
CA GLY A 173 7.86 -7.64 5.91
C GLY A 173 6.78 -8.38 6.69
N ASP A 174 7.00 -9.67 6.95
CA ASP A 174 6.06 -10.60 7.60
C ASP A 174 4.70 -10.74 6.91
N GLN A 175 4.61 -10.34 5.65
CA GLN A 175 3.42 -10.46 4.81
C GLN A 175 3.68 -11.41 3.64
N ARG A 176 2.59 -12.03 3.16
CA ARG A 176 2.57 -12.94 2.02
C ARG A 176 1.59 -12.42 0.97
N ARG A 177 2.08 -12.12 -0.23
CA ARG A 177 1.24 -11.68 -1.34
C ARG A 177 1.26 -12.68 -2.48
N VAL A 178 0.08 -13.13 -2.88
CA VAL A 178 -0.11 -13.91 -4.11
C VAL A 178 -0.34 -12.95 -5.27
N ILE A 179 0.39 -13.13 -6.36
CA ILE A 179 0.28 -12.35 -7.58
C ILE A 179 -0.04 -13.29 -8.72
N SER A 180 -1.25 -13.16 -9.25
CA SER A 180 -1.72 -13.92 -10.40
C SER A 180 -1.12 -13.38 -11.68
N LEU A 181 -0.46 -14.24 -12.46
CA LEU A 181 0.11 -13.89 -13.75
C LEU A 181 -0.97 -13.90 -14.84
N PRO A 182 -0.98 -12.90 -15.74
CA PRO A 182 -1.84 -12.92 -16.92
C PRO A 182 -1.63 -14.20 -17.74
N PRO A 183 -2.67 -14.80 -18.33
CA PRO A 183 -2.58 -16.07 -19.06
C PRO A 183 -1.46 -16.11 -20.10
N GLN A 184 -1.20 -14.99 -20.78
CA GLN A 184 -0.18 -14.87 -21.83
C GLN A 184 1.27 -14.94 -21.30
N MET A 185 1.46 -14.75 -20.00
CA MET A 185 2.77 -14.73 -19.32
C MET A 185 2.98 -15.92 -18.39
N GLN A 186 1.99 -16.80 -18.22
CA GLN A 186 2.13 -17.95 -17.34
C GLN A 186 3.22 -18.89 -17.85
N GLY A 187 4.00 -19.45 -16.92
CA GLY A 187 5.19 -20.24 -17.27
C GLY A 187 6.15 -20.34 -16.11
N LYS A 188 7.35 -20.88 -16.33
CA LYS A 188 8.32 -21.11 -15.25
C LYS A 188 9.11 -19.83 -14.96
N VAL A 189 9.37 -19.50 -13.69
CA VAL A 189 10.28 -18.39 -13.37
C VAL A 189 11.67 -18.71 -13.94
N GLY A 190 12.13 -17.88 -14.87
CA GLY A 190 13.46 -17.95 -15.47
C GLY A 190 14.54 -17.29 -14.63
N GLY A 191 14.16 -16.29 -13.82
CA GLY A 191 15.03 -15.60 -12.88
C GLY A 191 14.32 -14.41 -12.22
N ALA A 192 14.93 -13.88 -11.17
CA ALA A 192 14.47 -12.65 -10.52
C ALA A 192 15.67 -11.79 -10.10
N LYS A 193 15.54 -10.48 -10.21
CA LYS A 193 16.57 -9.51 -9.83
C LYS A 193 15.95 -8.35 -9.07
N PHE A 194 16.60 -7.94 -8.00
CA PHE A 194 16.21 -6.75 -7.23
C PHE A 194 17.02 -5.54 -7.75
N ILE A 195 16.33 -4.54 -8.28
CA ILE A 195 16.91 -3.30 -8.84
C ILE A 195 16.03 -2.14 -8.43
N GLU A 196 16.63 -1.04 -7.95
CA GLU A 196 15.89 0.21 -7.70
C GLU A 196 14.59 0.01 -6.88
N ARG A 197 14.71 -0.73 -5.76
CA ARG A 197 13.60 -1.06 -4.87
C ARG A 197 12.47 -1.87 -5.52
N SER A 198 12.76 -2.52 -6.65
CA SER A 198 11.80 -3.32 -7.38
C SER A 198 12.33 -4.74 -7.61
N LEU A 199 11.45 -5.73 -7.47
CA LEU A 199 11.72 -7.11 -7.83
C LEU A 199 11.25 -7.33 -9.27
N VAL A 200 12.21 -7.47 -10.18
CA VAL A 200 11.97 -7.77 -11.59
C VAL A 200 12.08 -9.27 -11.81
N ILE A 201 10.99 -9.88 -12.25
CA ILE A 201 10.84 -11.33 -12.39
C ILE A 201 10.66 -11.64 -13.87
N THR A 202 11.48 -12.53 -14.40
CA THR A 202 11.39 -13.00 -15.79
C THR A 202 10.73 -14.36 -15.84
N ILE A 203 9.73 -14.53 -16.69
CA ILE A 203 9.00 -15.79 -16.90
C ILE A 203 9.38 -16.39 -18.26
N ARG A 204 9.48 -17.72 -18.32
CA ARG A 204 9.74 -18.50 -19.55
C ARG A 204 8.49 -19.23 -19.99
#